data_AF-C0BZJ2-F1
#
_entry.id   AF-C0BZJ2-F1
#
_cell.length_a   1.000
_cell.length_b   1.000
_cell.length_c   1.000
_cell.angle_alpha   90.00
_cell.angle_beta   90.00
_cell.angle_gamma   90.00
#
_symmetry.space_group_name_H-M   'P 1'
#
loop_
_entity.id
_entity.type
_entity.pdbx_description
1 polymer ?
#
loop_
_entity_poly.entity_id
_entity_poly.type
_entity_poly.pdbx_seq_one_letter_code
_entity_poly.pdbx_strand_id
1 'polypeptide(L)'
;MCGKRFTTYEKVETIPLIIIKKDNNREQYNRKKIENGVLRACYKRPVSADAIQKTVDAIETKIFSLEAKEIPSSTIGEIVMEEMKSLDEVAYVRFASVYREFKDVNTFMDELKKILDN
;
A
#
# COMPACT_ATOMS: atom_id res chain seq x y z
N MET A 1 -23.35 -49.95 9.32
CA MET A 1 -21.95 -49.66 9.69
C MET A 1 -21.36 -48.69 8.67
N CYS A 2 -20.58 -47.76 9.20
CA CYS A 2 -19.78 -46.70 8.56
C CYS A 2 -19.35 -46.89 7.10
N GLY A 3 -19.25 -45.76 6.40
CA GLY A 3 -18.12 -45.60 5.48
C GLY A 3 -18.35 -44.62 4.35
N LYS A 4 -18.38 -43.31 4.63
CA LYS A 4 -17.79 -42.31 3.73
C LYS A 4 -17.52 -41.04 4.53
N ARG A 5 -16.29 -41.03 5.07
CA ARG A 5 -15.67 -39.85 5.66
C ARG A 5 -15.49 -38.82 4.54
N PHE A 6 -16.07 -37.65 4.75
CA PHE A 6 -15.63 -36.40 4.16
C PHE A 6 -14.13 -36.22 4.43
N THR A 7 -13.38 -35.79 3.42
CA THR A 7 -12.35 -34.73 3.53
C THR A 7 -11.48 -34.73 2.27
N THR A 8 -11.66 -33.73 1.42
CA THR A 8 -10.52 -32.93 0.98
C THR A 8 -11.06 -31.52 0.84
N TYR A 9 -10.87 -30.72 1.88
CA TYR A 9 -10.89 -29.28 1.71
C TYR A 9 -9.77 -29.00 0.72
N GLU A 10 -10.13 -28.63 -0.51
CA GLU A 10 -9.22 -27.89 -1.39
C GLU A 10 -8.89 -26.59 -0.67
N LYS A 11 -7.91 -26.64 0.25
CA LYS A 11 -7.15 -25.46 0.60
C LYS A 11 -6.46 -25.07 -0.69
N VAL A 12 -7.07 -24.14 -1.42
CA VAL A 12 -6.35 -23.34 -2.39
C VAL A 12 -5.21 -22.73 -1.58
N GLU A 13 -4.02 -23.30 -1.67
CA GLU A 13 -2.80 -22.73 -1.11
C GLU A 13 -2.52 -21.47 -1.91
N THR A 14 -3.20 -20.37 -1.57
CA THR A 14 -2.85 -19.04 -2.06
C THR A 14 -1.42 -18.79 -1.61
N ILE A 15 -0.50 -18.85 -2.56
CA ILE A 15 0.91 -18.53 -2.33
C ILE A 15 0.94 -17.12 -1.73
N PRO A 16 1.46 -16.94 -0.51
CA PRO A 16 1.45 -15.65 0.14
C PRO A 16 2.35 -14.69 -0.64
N LEU A 17 1.84 -13.49 -0.91
CA LEU A 17 2.62 -12.43 -1.54
C LEU A 17 3.79 -12.02 -0.64
N ILE A 18 5.00 -12.03 -1.18
CA ILE A 18 6.23 -11.64 -0.48
C ILE A 18 6.67 -10.24 -0.89
N ILE A 19 7.08 -9.44 0.09
CA ILE A 19 7.59 -8.08 -0.11
C ILE A 19 9.09 -8.07 0.09
N ILE A 20 9.82 -7.56 -0.91
CA ILE A 20 11.27 -7.36 -0.85
C ILE A 20 11.55 -5.94 -0.35
N LYS A 21 12.13 -5.82 0.84
CA LYS A 21 12.49 -4.55 1.48
C LYS A 21 13.78 -3.98 0.87
N LYS A 22 14.04 -2.69 1.12
CA LYS A 22 15.23 -1.99 0.57
C LYS A 22 16.56 -2.61 1.02
N ASP A 23 16.59 -3.25 2.19
CA ASP A 23 17.72 -3.99 2.75
C ASP A 23 17.79 -5.45 2.26
N ASN A 24 17.03 -5.81 1.21
CA ASN A 24 16.83 -7.17 0.70
C ASN A 24 16.16 -8.15 1.69
N ASN A 25 15.65 -7.68 2.82
CA ASN A 25 14.85 -8.51 3.71
C ASN A 25 13.52 -8.88 3.03
N ARG A 26 13.00 -10.07 3.32
CA ARG A 26 11.74 -10.58 2.76
C ARG A 26 10.71 -10.71 3.86
N GLU A 27 9.56 -10.10 3.67
CA GLU A 27 8.44 -10.21 4.60
C GLU A 27 7.15 -10.55 3.86
N GLN A 28 6.25 -11.27 4.51
CA GLN A 28 4.91 -11.48 3.96
C GLN A 28 4.15 -10.15 3.89
N TYR A 29 3.40 -9.95 2.81
CA TYR A 29 2.49 -8.81 2.70
C TYR A 29 1.54 -8.75 3.89
N ASN A 30 1.39 -7.55 4.45
CA ASN A 30 0.50 -7.30 5.57
C ASN A 30 -0.28 -6.01 5.31
N ARG A 31 -1.56 -6.17 4.99
CA ARG A 31 -2.51 -5.08 4.74
C ARG A 31 -2.52 -4.02 5.84
N LYS A 32 -2.40 -4.41 7.12
CA LYS A 32 -2.38 -3.47 8.26
C LYS A 32 -1.23 -2.47 8.18
N LYS A 33 -0.11 -2.81 7.52
CA LYS A 33 1.00 -1.86 7.33
C LYS A 33 0.59 -0.72 6.38
N ILE A 34 -0.16 -1.03 5.33
CA ILE A 34 -0.68 -0.05 4.38
C ILE A 34 -1.71 0.84 5.08
N GLU A 35 -2.69 0.23 5.76
CA GLU A 35 -3.73 0.93 6.49
C GLU A 35 -3.15 1.93 7.51
N ASN A 36 -2.19 1.48 8.33
CA ASN A 36 -1.51 2.35 9.28
C ASN A 36 -0.73 3.49 8.61
N GLY A 37 -0.12 3.24 7.44
CA GLY A 37 0.57 4.26 6.65
C GLY A 37 -0.37 5.34 6.15
N VAL A 38 -1.49 4.92 5.54
CA VAL A 38 -2.53 5.81 5.02
C VAL A 38 -3.17 6.62 6.16
N LEU A 39 -3.51 5.97 7.26
CA LEU A 39 -4.14 6.60 8.42
C LEU A 39 -3.24 7.67 9.06
N ARG A 40 -1.94 7.38 9.18
CA ARG A 40 -0.94 8.37 9.65
C ARG A 40 -0.83 9.55 8.70
N ALA A 41 -0.80 9.31 7.39
CA ALA A 41 -0.75 10.36 6.39
C ALA A 41 -1.99 11.28 6.46
N CYS A 42 -3.18 10.68 6.65
CA CYS A 42 -4.46 11.38 6.73
C CYS A 42 -4.74 12.05 8.09
N TYR A 43 -3.81 12.03 9.05
CA TYR A 43 -4.05 12.58 10.39
C TYR A 43 -4.49 14.06 10.36
N LYS A 44 -5.58 14.40 11.06
CA LYS A 44 -6.21 15.74 11.08
C LYS A 44 -6.63 16.27 9.68
N ARG A 45 -6.85 15.39 8.70
CA ARG A 45 -7.44 15.74 7.41
C ARG A 45 -8.94 15.45 7.42
N PRO A 46 -9.75 16.18 6.63
CA PRO A 46 -11.19 15.93 6.49
C PRO A 46 -11.45 14.70 5.59
N VAL A 47 -10.82 13.57 5.88
CA VAL A 47 -10.97 12.32 5.14
C VAL A 47 -11.78 11.34 5.98
N SER A 48 -12.84 10.78 5.42
CA SER A 48 -13.69 9.82 6.13
C SER A 48 -12.99 8.46 6.28
N ALA A 49 -13.35 7.71 7.33
CA ALA A 49 -12.85 6.35 7.52
C ALA A 49 -13.22 5.43 6.33
N ASP A 50 -14.40 5.63 5.73
CA ASP A 50 -14.84 4.91 4.53
C ASP A 50 -13.95 5.21 3.32
N ALA A 51 -13.56 6.47 3.12
CA ALA A 51 -12.64 6.84 2.05
C ALA A 51 -11.25 6.20 2.25
N ILE A 52 -10.72 6.21 3.48
CA ILE A 52 -9.47 5.52 3.81
C ILE A 52 -9.57 4.02 3.50
N GLN A 53 -10.65 3.38 3.92
CA GLN A 53 -10.86 1.95 3.69
C GLN A 53 -10.89 1.63 2.19
N LYS A 54 -11.65 2.40 1.41
CA LYS A 54 -11.71 2.28 -0.05
C LYS A 54 -10.35 2.46 -0.72
N THR A 55 -9.57 3.44 -0.27
CA THR A 55 -8.20 3.64 -0.74
C THR A 55 -7.33 2.42 -0.44
N VAL A 56 -7.40 1.86 0.77
CA VAL A 56 -6.64 0.64 1.12
C VAL A 56 -7.07 -0.56 0.27
N ASP A 57 -8.38 -0.71 0.01
CA ASP A 57 -8.91 -1.75 -0.89
C ASP A 57 -8.41 -1.59 -2.33
N ALA A 58 -8.37 -0.35 -2.84
CA ALA A 58 -7.86 -0.05 -4.17
C ALA A 58 -6.35 -0.35 -4.29
N ILE A 59 -5.57 0.03 -3.27
CA ILE A 59 -4.14 -0.29 -3.18
C ILE A 59 -3.95 -1.82 -3.19
N GLU A 60 -4.69 -2.55 -2.36
CA GLU A 60 -4.58 -4.00 -2.27
C GLU A 60 -4.95 -4.67 -3.61
N THR A 61 -6.03 -4.23 -4.24
CA THR A 61 -6.44 -4.71 -5.56
C THR A 61 -5.34 -4.50 -6.60
N LYS A 62 -4.74 -3.31 -6.66
CA LYS A 62 -3.62 -3.00 -7.55
C LYS A 62 -2.41 -3.90 -7.28
N ILE A 63 -2.05 -4.11 -6.01
CA ILE A 63 -0.93 -4.99 -5.62
C ILE A 63 -1.17 -6.43 -6.11
N PHE A 64 -2.35 -7.00 -5.87
CA PHE A 64 -2.65 -8.37 -6.28
C PHE A 64 -2.87 -8.53 -7.79
N SER A 65 -3.31 -7.48 -8.49
CA SER A 65 -3.43 -7.47 -9.96
C SER A 65 -2.09 -7.58 -10.70
N LEU A 66 -0.96 -7.38 -10.00
CA LEU A 66 0.37 -7.59 -10.58
C LEU A 66 0.70 -9.07 -10.80
N GLU A 67 -0.09 -9.99 -10.23
CA GLU A 67 0.07 -11.45 -10.32
C GLU A 67 1.49 -11.94 -9.94
N ALA A 68 2.21 -11.11 -9.18
CA ALA A 68 3.59 -11.37 -8.77
C ALA A 68 3.63 -12.10 -7.43
N LYS A 69 4.55 -13.06 -7.31
CA LYS A 69 4.81 -13.76 -6.04
C LYS A 69 5.68 -12.95 -5.08
N GLU A 70 6.59 -12.15 -5.63
CA GLU A 70 7.47 -11.26 -4.89
C GLU A 70 7.40 -9.85 -5.49
N ILE A 71 7.22 -8.83 -4.65
CA ILE A 71 7.11 -7.43 -5.08
C ILE A 71 8.07 -6.54 -4.26
N PRO A 72 8.85 -5.67 -4.90
CA PRO A 72 9.65 -4.68 -4.18
C PRO A 72 8.77 -3.71 -3.37
N SER A 73 9.21 -3.39 -2.16
CA SER A 73 8.54 -2.39 -1.31
C SER A 73 8.42 -1.01 -1.96
N SER A 74 9.30 -0.67 -2.92
CA SER A 74 9.18 0.55 -3.72
C SER A 74 7.94 0.56 -4.61
N THR A 75 7.63 -0.56 -5.26
CA THR A 75 6.44 -0.69 -6.11
C THR A 75 5.16 -0.49 -5.29
N ILE A 76 5.12 -1.05 -4.07
CA ILE A 76 4.00 -0.80 -3.16
C ILE A 76 3.92 0.68 -2.78
N GLY A 77 5.05 1.31 -2.47
CA GLY A 77 5.09 2.75 -2.16
C GLY A 77 4.57 3.61 -3.31
N GLU A 78 4.89 3.26 -4.56
CA GLU A 78 4.39 3.94 -5.77
C GLU A 78 2.87 3.79 -5.93
N ILE A 79 2.33 2.58 -5.74
CA ILE A 79 0.88 2.34 -5.76
C ILE A 79 0.18 3.16 -4.67
N VAL A 80 0.72 3.17 -3.45
CA VAL A 80 0.15 3.97 -2.36
C VAL A 80 0.19 5.46 -2.69
N MET A 81 1.30 5.95 -3.25
CA MET A 81 1.44 7.35 -3.67
C MET A 81 0.39 7.76 -4.71
N GLU A 82 0.13 6.90 -5.69
CA GLU A 82 -0.87 7.13 -6.72
C GLU A 82 -2.28 7.28 -6.12
N GLU A 83 -2.66 6.36 -5.23
CA GLU A 83 -3.97 6.37 -4.56
C GLU A 83 -4.11 7.50 -3.52
N MET A 84 -3.02 7.89 -2.87
CA MET A 84 -3.01 9.02 -1.94
C MET A 84 -3.21 10.35 -2.66
N LYS A 85 -2.71 10.47 -3.90
CA LYS A 85 -2.82 11.71 -4.70
C LYS A 85 -4.27 12.05 -5.04
N SER A 86 -5.11 11.04 -5.27
CA SER A 86 -6.54 11.22 -5.52
C SER A 86 -7.36 11.38 -4.23
N LEU A 87 -6.82 10.93 -3.09
CA LEU A 87 -7.51 10.99 -1.79
C LEU A 87 -7.43 12.38 -1.15
N ASP A 88 -6.23 12.91 -0.94
CA ASP A 88 -6.00 14.22 -0.31
C ASP A 88 -4.55 14.68 -0.56
N GLU A 89 -4.39 15.89 -1.10
CA GLU A 89 -3.08 16.42 -1.48
C GLU A 89 -2.12 16.59 -0.29
N VAL A 90 -2.63 17.02 0.86
CA VAL A 90 -1.80 17.21 2.07
C VAL A 90 -1.37 15.86 2.65
N ALA A 91 -2.27 14.88 2.66
CA ALA A 91 -1.96 13.52 3.07
C ALA A 91 -0.96 12.86 2.11
N TYR A 92 -1.12 13.06 0.80
CA TYR A 92 -0.14 12.66 -0.22
C TYR A 92 1.25 13.22 0.09
N VAL A 93 1.37 14.53 0.29
CA VAL A 93 2.65 15.18 0.64
C VAL A 93 3.27 14.58 1.88
N ARG A 94 2.46 14.30 2.91
CA ARG A 94 2.93 13.75 4.18
C ARG A 94 3.37 12.29 4.06
N PHE A 95 2.72 11.51 3.21
CA PHE A 95 3.18 10.16 2.88
C PHE A 95 4.47 10.21 2.04
N ALA A 96 4.50 11.10 1.05
CA ALA A 96 5.62 11.32 0.16
C ALA A 96 6.89 11.73 0.93
N SER A 97 6.78 12.54 1.98
CA SER A 97 7.95 12.91 2.80
C SER A 97 8.61 11.70 3.44
N VAL A 98 7.82 10.76 3.99
CA VAL A 98 8.34 9.52 4.60
C VAL A 98 8.89 8.56 3.54
N TYR A 99 8.22 8.47 2.38
CA TYR A 99 8.67 7.59 1.30
C TYR A 99 9.95 8.10 0.62
N ARG A 100 10.05 9.43 0.39
CA ARG A 100 11.13 10.11 -0.35
C ARG A 100 12.28 10.64 0.50
N GLU A 101 12.18 10.63 1.82
CA GLU A 101 13.28 10.97 2.76
C GLU A 101 14.60 10.20 2.50
N PHE A 102 14.60 9.22 1.58
CA PHE A 102 15.77 8.43 1.22
C PHE A 102 16.34 8.63 -0.19
N LYS A 103 15.79 9.47 -1.08
CA LYS A 103 16.35 9.58 -2.45
C LYS A 103 16.61 10.98 -3.00
N ASP A 104 15.76 11.98 -2.77
CA ASP A 104 16.07 13.34 -3.23
C ASP A 104 15.10 14.36 -2.63
N VAL A 105 15.61 15.22 -1.74
CA VAL A 105 14.82 16.33 -1.15
C VAL A 105 14.41 17.34 -2.23
N ASN A 106 15.20 17.48 -3.30
CA ASN A 106 14.91 18.43 -4.37
C ASN A 106 13.68 18.00 -5.18
N THR A 107 13.55 16.70 -5.49
CA THR A 107 12.37 16.18 -6.21
C THR A 107 11.10 16.29 -5.37
N PHE A 108 11.20 16.19 -4.05
CA PHE A 108 10.08 16.45 -3.15
C PHE A 108 9.64 17.92 -3.18
N MET A 109 10.61 18.85 -3.14
CA MET A 109 10.34 20.29 -3.24
C MET A 109 9.73 20.69 -4.58
N ASP A 110 10.17 20.08 -5.69
CA ASP A 110 9.61 20.36 -7.01
C ASP A 110 8.17 19.86 -7.17
N GLU A 111 7.83 18.73 -6.55
CA GLU A 111 6.43 18.27 -6.50
C GLU A 111 5.56 19.14 -5.61
N LEU A 112 6.09 19.60 -4.48
CA LEU A 112 5.40 20.54 -3.60
C LEU A 112 5.05 21.85 -4.31
N LYS A 113 5.99 22.42 -5.06
CA LYS A 113 5.75 23.66 -5.84
C LYS A 113 4.60 23.49 -6.84
N LYS A 114 4.55 22.36 -7.55
CA LYS A 114 3.46 22.08 -8.50
C LYS A 114 2.07 22.02 -7.87
N ILE A 115 1.99 21.64 -6.59
CA ILE A 115 0.72 21.59 -5.83
C ILE A 115 0.36 22.97 -5.28
N LEU A 116 1.35 23.74 -4.81
CA LEU A 116 1.13 25.08 -4.22
C LEU A 116 0.87 26.19 -5.24
N ASP A 117 1.32 26.03 -6.48
CA ASP A 117 1.18 27.03 -7.55
C ASP A 117 -0.12 26.88 -8.38
N ASN A 118 -1.07 26.03 -7.95
CA ASN A 118 -2.41 25.88 -8.56
C ASN A 118 -3.52 26.40 -7.66
#